data_AF-A0A414DGU8-F1
#
_entry.id   AF-A0A414DGU8-F1
#
_cell.length_a   1.000
_cell.length_b   1.000
_cell.length_c   1.000
_cell.angle_alpha   90.00
_cell.angle_beta   90.00
_cell.angle_gamma   90.00
#
_symmetry.space_group_name_H-M   'P 1'
#
loop_
_entity.id
_entity.type
_entity.pdbx_description
1 polymer ?
#
loop_
_entity_poly.entity_id
_entity_poly.type
_entity_poly.pdbx_seq_one_letter_code
_entity_poly.pdbx_strand_id
1 'polypeptide(L)'
;MEQPKYRFEDLHLQSDKNYTDINDTIVGFLFDRDIIVPFDIQRTLEDIINNMLAEHLAETQQVLYPSDFEVSISMEMDTRTNKVIISTYIVNADDLNLHTEIDTDTLHDYGRTKKYFFTELGCIVLNRIGQLQKAANVKGWLAS
;
A
#
# COMPACT_ATOMS: atom_id res chain seq x y z
N MET A 1 -5.46 -1.15 -29.30
CA MET A 1 -5.43 -2.18 -28.24
C MET A 1 -5.94 -1.52 -26.97
N GLU A 2 -6.57 -2.27 -26.07
CA GLU A 2 -7.05 -1.75 -24.78
C GLU A 2 -6.22 -2.37 -23.66
N GLN A 3 -5.97 -1.60 -22.60
CA GLN A 3 -5.27 -2.06 -21.41
C GLN A 3 -6.23 -2.97 -20.62
N PRO A 4 -5.90 -4.24 -20.36
CA PRO A 4 -6.70 -5.09 -19.50
C PRO A 4 -6.77 -4.53 -18.08
N LYS A 5 -7.90 -4.74 -17.41
CA LYS A 5 -8.05 -4.41 -15.99
C LYS A 5 -7.62 -5.60 -15.14
N TYR A 6 -6.78 -5.35 -14.14
CA TYR A 6 -6.25 -6.35 -13.21
C TYR A 6 -6.93 -6.24 -11.86
N ARG A 7 -7.16 -7.39 -11.23
CA ARG A 7 -7.63 -7.48 -9.85
C ARG A 7 -6.45 -7.44 -8.90
N PHE A 8 -6.71 -7.10 -7.64
CA PHE A 8 -5.67 -7.00 -6.63
C PHE A 8 -4.85 -8.30 -6.48
N GLU A 9 -5.52 -9.45 -6.61
CA GLU A 9 -4.92 -10.79 -6.55
C GLU A 9 -4.02 -11.13 -7.75
N ASP A 10 -4.17 -10.43 -8.88
CA ASP A 10 -3.37 -10.65 -10.09
C ASP A 10 -2.02 -9.89 -10.04
N LEU A 11 -1.87 -8.96 -9.09
CA LEU A 11 -0.74 -8.05 -9.04
C LEU A 11 0.46 -8.63 -8.30
N HIS A 12 1.65 -8.41 -8.85
CA HIS A 12 2.90 -8.70 -8.17
C HIS A 12 3.27 -7.56 -7.22
N LEU A 13 2.74 -7.63 -5.99
CA LEU A 13 3.11 -6.68 -4.95
C LEU A 13 4.56 -6.88 -4.51
N GLN A 14 5.36 -5.82 -4.61
CA GLN A 14 6.65 -5.76 -3.93
C GLN A 14 6.40 -5.81 -2.44
N SER A 15 7.09 -6.73 -1.77
CA SER A 15 7.05 -6.84 -0.32
C SER A 15 8.40 -6.41 0.22
N ASP A 16 8.41 -5.34 1.00
CA ASP A 16 9.45 -5.13 2.00
C ASP A 16 8.86 -5.45 3.37
N LYS A 17 9.06 -6.69 3.83
CA LYS A 17 8.61 -7.17 5.15
C LYS A 17 9.20 -6.37 6.32
N ASN A 18 10.14 -5.47 6.08
CA ASN A 18 10.73 -4.60 7.10
C ASN A 18 10.29 -3.14 6.98
N TYR A 19 9.50 -2.77 5.97
CA TYR A 19 9.09 -1.38 5.78
C TYR A 19 7.91 -1.05 6.71
N THR A 20 8.25 -0.41 7.82
CA THR A 20 7.31 0.41 8.58
C THR A 20 8.00 1.74 8.80
N ASP A 21 7.66 2.73 7.97
CA ASP A 21 8.17 4.07 8.13
C ASP A 21 7.41 4.74 9.26
N ILE A 22 7.99 4.66 10.47
CA ILE A 22 7.53 5.40 11.63
C ILE A 22 8.66 6.35 12.00
N ASN A 23 8.55 7.57 11.52
CA ASN A 23 9.42 8.68 11.90
C ASN A 23 8.57 9.90 12.27
N ASP A 24 9.24 10.99 12.65
CA ASP A 24 8.56 12.21 13.12
C ASP A 24 7.63 12.84 12.07
N THR A 25 7.85 12.55 10.78
CA THR A 25 7.15 13.17 9.65
C THR A 25 6.19 12.24 8.90
N ILE A 26 6.49 10.95 8.85
CA ILE A 26 5.73 9.95 8.12
C ILE A 26 5.52 8.75 9.03
N VAL A 27 4.26 8.31 9.12
CA VAL A 27 3.86 7.09 9.80
C VAL A 27 3.05 6.24 8.83
N GLY A 28 3.53 5.06 8.47
CA GLY A 28 2.82 4.23 7.52
C GLY A 28 3.34 2.80 7.39
N PHE A 29 2.73 2.09 6.46
CA PHE A 29 3.10 0.72 6.14
C PHE A 29 2.99 0.48 4.63
N LEU A 30 3.77 -0.49 4.14
CA LEU A 30 3.65 -1.02 2.80
C LEU A 30 2.57 -2.11 2.78
N PHE A 31 1.76 -2.18 1.73
CA PHE A 31 0.94 -3.36 1.48
C PHE A 31 1.82 -4.53 1.05
N ASP A 32 1.73 -5.64 1.78
CA ASP A 32 2.38 -6.88 1.41
C ASP A 32 1.38 -8.05 1.42
N ARG A 33 1.88 -9.26 1.16
CA ARG A 33 1.06 -10.47 1.08
C ARG A 33 0.48 -10.92 2.43
N ASP A 34 1.05 -10.46 3.54
CA ASP A 34 0.66 -10.87 4.89
C ASP A 34 -0.39 -9.92 5.48
N ILE A 35 -0.63 -8.76 4.85
CA ILE A 35 -1.66 -7.79 5.23
C ILE A 35 -3.03 -8.18 4.66
N ILE A 36 -4.03 -8.21 5.52
CA ILE A 36 -5.42 -8.46 5.12
C ILE A 36 -6.01 -7.14 4.62
N VAL A 37 -6.23 -7.05 3.31
CA VAL A 37 -6.86 -5.87 2.68
C VAL A 37 -8.36 -6.11 2.50
N PRO A 38 -9.25 -5.30 3.09
CA PRO A 38 -10.70 -5.41 2.88
C PRO A 38 -11.08 -5.22 1.40
N PHE A 39 -12.12 -5.92 0.94
CA PHE A 39 -12.54 -5.92 -0.46
C PHE A 39 -12.76 -4.51 -1.06
N ASP A 40 -13.37 -3.60 -0.30
CA ASP A 40 -13.58 -2.21 -0.71
C ASP A 40 -12.27 -1.43 -0.90
N ILE A 41 -11.29 -1.69 -0.04
CA ILE A 41 -9.95 -1.10 -0.18
C ILE A 41 -9.23 -1.73 -1.36
N GLN A 42 -9.35 -3.04 -1.58
CA GLN A 42 -8.82 -3.70 -2.78
C GLN A 42 -9.37 -3.05 -4.05
N ARG A 43 -10.69 -2.80 -4.13
CA ARG A 43 -11.29 -2.10 -5.28
C ARG A 43 -10.70 -0.72 -5.50
N THR A 44 -10.48 0.04 -4.42
CA THR A 44 -9.84 1.35 -4.50
C THR A 44 -8.43 1.23 -5.09
N LEU A 45 -7.62 0.29 -4.60
CA LEU A 45 -6.25 0.09 -5.09
C LEU A 45 -6.24 -0.42 -6.55
N GLU A 46 -7.16 -1.31 -6.91
CA GLU A 46 -7.37 -1.77 -8.28
C GLU A 46 -7.66 -0.59 -9.21
N ASP A 47 -8.56 0.32 -8.82
CA ASP A 47 -8.92 1.48 -9.65
C ASP A 47 -7.71 2.41 -9.85
N ILE A 48 -6.91 2.66 -8.81
CA ILE A 48 -5.69 3.47 -8.89
C ILE A 48 -4.73 2.88 -9.93
N ILE A 49 -4.40 1.60 -9.80
CA ILE A 49 -3.43 0.92 -10.64
C ILE A 49 -3.91 0.82 -12.08
N ASN A 50 -5.18 0.43 -12.27
CA ASN A 50 -5.74 0.30 -13.61
C ASN A 50 -5.84 1.66 -14.32
N ASN A 51 -6.08 2.75 -13.60
CA ASN A 51 -6.03 4.10 -14.18
C ASN A 51 -4.60 4.46 -14.61
N MET A 52 -3.60 4.22 -13.77
CA MET A 52 -2.18 4.45 -14.13
C MET A 52 -1.77 3.67 -15.39
N LEU A 53 -2.17 2.40 -15.48
CA LEU A 53 -1.88 1.56 -16.65
C LEU A 53 -2.62 2.04 -17.92
N ALA A 54 -3.87 2.49 -17.78
CA ALA A 54 -4.64 3.03 -18.90
C ALA A 54 -4.05 4.36 -19.41
N GLU A 55 -3.61 5.24 -18.51
CA GLU A 55 -2.91 6.48 -18.84
C GLU A 55 -1.59 6.18 -19.55
N HIS A 56 -0.79 5.24 -19.03
CA HIS A 56 0.44 4.79 -19.68
C HIS A 56 0.19 4.29 -21.11
N LEU A 57 -0.83 3.43 -21.32
CA LEU A 57 -1.19 2.97 -22.66
C LEU A 57 -1.56 4.12 -23.59
N ALA A 58 -2.31 5.11 -23.10
CA ALA A 58 -2.72 6.26 -23.91
C ALA A 58 -1.48 7.05 -24.40
N GLU A 59 -0.46 7.19 -23.55
CA GLU A 59 0.76 7.92 -23.85
C GLU A 59 1.75 7.15 -24.72
N THR A 60 1.97 5.86 -24.44
CA THR A 60 3.05 5.07 -25.05
C THR A 60 2.58 4.09 -26.11
N GLN A 61 1.27 3.81 -26.16
CA GLN A 61 0.68 2.72 -26.96
C GLN A 61 1.19 1.32 -26.56
N GLN A 62 1.85 1.20 -25.40
CA GLN A 62 2.33 -0.05 -24.84
C GLN A 62 1.31 -0.63 -23.86
N VAL A 63 0.95 -1.89 -24.07
CA VAL A 63 0.16 -2.67 -23.11
C VAL A 63 1.13 -3.32 -22.13
N LEU A 64 0.82 -3.23 -20.84
CA LEU A 64 1.59 -3.88 -19.77
C LEU A 64 0.77 -5.00 -19.15
N TYR A 65 1.35 -6.20 -19.10
CA TYR A 65 0.79 -7.36 -18.40
C TYR A 65 1.38 -7.50 -17.00
N PRO A 66 0.74 -8.20 -16.05
CA PRO A 66 1.25 -8.33 -14.69
C PRO A 66 2.64 -8.99 -14.60
N SER A 67 3.05 -9.74 -15.62
CA SER A 67 4.41 -10.28 -15.75
C SER A 67 5.49 -9.22 -16.03
N ASP A 68 5.07 -8.04 -16.49
CA ASP A 68 5.96 -7.02 -17.05
C ASP A 68 6.33 -5.95 -16.02
N PHE A 69 5.73 -5.99 -14.83
CA PHE A 69 5.93 -5.02 -13.77
C PHE A 69 5.72 -5.60 -12.37
N GLU A 70 6.19 -4.84 -11.39
CA GLU A 70 5.89 -5.02 -9.97
C GLU A 70 5.22 -3.75 -9.44
N VAL A 71 4.37 -3.91 -8.41
CA VAL A 71 3.63 -2.80 -7.80
C VAL A 71 4.06 -2.63 -6.36
N SER A 72 4.40 -1.42 -5.96
CA SER A 72 4.63 -1.05 -4.56
C SER A 72 3.55 -0.07 -4.13
N ILE A 73 2.86 -0.38 -3.04
CA ILE A 73 1.76 0.46 -2.51
C ILE A 73 2.06 0.72 -1.04
N SER A 74 2.12 1.97 -0.63
CA SER A 74 2.15 2.35 0.78
C SER A 74 0.92 3.15 1.18
N MET A 75 0.53 3.04 2.45
CA MET A 75 -0.44 3.91 3.08
C MET A 75 0.25 4.61 4.24
N GLU A 76 0.33 5.93 4.14
CA GLU A 76 1.19 6.76 4.97
C GLU A 76 0.43 7.97 5.48
N MET A 77 0.63 8.32 6.75
CA MET A 77 0.14 9.56 7.33
C MET A 77 1.29 10.57 7.42
N ASP A 78 1.12 11.72 6.76
CA ASP A 78 1.99 12.87 7.00
C ASP A 78 1.55 13.52 8.33
N THR A 79 2.42 13.47 9.34
CA THR A 79 2.13 13.94 10.71
C THR A 79 2.02 15.47 10.80
N ARG A 80 2.55 16.21 9.82
CA ARG A 80 2.50 17.67 9.76
C ARG A 80 1.15 18.14 9.25
N THR A 81 0.56 17.40 8.31
CA THR A 81 -0.73 17.73 7.69
C THR A 81 -1.90 16.92 8.24
N ASN A 82 -1.61 15.81 8.93
CA ASN A 82 -2.55 14.79 9.38
C ASN A 82 -3.36 14.12 8.25
N LYS A 83 -2.80 14.10 7.05
CA LYS A 83 -3.41 13.46 5.88
C LYS A 83 -2.86 12.06 5.71
N VAL A 84 -3.76 11.11 5.43
CA VAL A 84 -3.39 9.76 5.02
C VAL A 84 -3.35 9.75 3.50
N ILE A 85 -2.23 9.33 2.94
CA ILE A 85 -1.91 9.27 1.53
C ILE A 85 -1.70 7.81 1.13
N ILE A 86 -2.21 7.43 -0.02
CA ILE A 86 -1.86 6.18 -0.69
C ILE A 86 -0.86 6.52 -1.78
N SER A 87 0.37 6.02 -1.66
CA SER A 87 1.41 6.14 -2.67
C SER A 87 1.48 4.84 -3.45
N THR A 88 1.48 4.91 -4.78
CA THR A 88 1.51 3.72 -5.64
C THR A 88 2.56 3.89 -6.72
N TYR A 89 3.47 2.92 -6.79
CA TYR A 89 4.54 2.83 -7.78
C TYR A 89 4.34 1.57 -8.63
N ILE A 90 4.50 1.70 -9.94
CA ILE A 90 4.56 0.57 -10.89
C ILE A 90 5.91 0.64 -11.58
N VAL A 91 6.72 -0.40 -11.37
CA VAL A 91 8.13 -0.41 -11.80
C VAL A 91 8.49 -1.69 -12.55
N ASN A 92 9.50 -1.62 -13.41
CA ASN A 92 10.08 -2.80 -14.03
C ASN A 92 11.59 -2.62 -14.32
N ALA A 93 12.21 -3.62 -14.94
CA ALA A 93 13.64 -3.62 -15.25
C ALA A 93 14.03 -2.66 -16.41
N ASP A 94 13.06 -2.18 -17.18
CA ASP A 94 13.25 -1.33 -18.35
C ASP A 94 12.98 0.16 -18.02
N ASP A 95 13.26 0.57 -16.77
CA ASP A 95 13.05 1.92 -16.24
C ASP A 95 11.58 2.42 -16.29
N LEU A 96 10.59 1.52 -16.34
CA LEU A 96 9.20 1.89 -16.04
C LEU A 96 9.16 2.43 -14.61
N ASN A 97 8.62 3.64 -14.45
CA ASN A 97 8.51 4.29 -13.15
C ASN A 97 7.25 5.16 -13.11
N LEU A 98 6.09 4.50 -13.06
CA LEU A 98 4.81 5.19 -12.89
C LEU A 98 4.59 5.43 -11.40
N HIS A 99 4.17 6.64 -11.05
CA HIS A 99 3.93 7.03 -9.66
C HIS A 99 2.66 7.85 -9.54
N THR A 100 1.89 7.62 -8.48
CA THR A 100 0.80 8.50 -8.07
C THR A 100 0.64 8.53 -6.55
N GLU A 101 0.10 9.63 -6.07
CA GLU A 101 -0.24 9.85 -4.66
C GLU A 101 -1.69 10.30 -4.56
N ILE A 102 -2.47 9.61 -3.72
CA ILE A 102 -3.87 9.94 -3.48
C ILE A 102 -4.06 10.29 -2.02
N ASP A 103 -4.50 11.52 -1.77
CA ASP A 103 -5.04 11.91 -0.48
C ASP A 103 -6.34 11.15 -0.23
N THR A 104 -6.36 10.32 0.83
CA THR A 104 -7.54 9.50 1.14
C THR A 104 -8.81 10.33 1.37
N ASP A 105 -8.69 11.62 1.70
CA ASP A 105 -9.84 12.53 1.83
C ASP A 105 -10.58 12.80 0.52
N THR A 106 -9.96 12.52 -0.64
CA THR A 106 -10.63 12.64 -1.94
C THR A 106 -11.38 11.38 -2.35
N LEU A 107 -11.26 10.29 -1.59
CA LEU A 107 -11.95 9.03 -1.86
C LEU A 107 -13.40 9.09 -1.39
N HIS A 108 -14.29 8.41 -2.13
CA HIS A 108 -15.71 8.32 -1.75
C HIS A 108 -15.90 7.76 -0.32
N ASP A 109 -15.11 6.73 0.03
CA ASP A 109 -15.16 6.03 1.31
C ASP A 109 -14.04 6.43 2.29
N TYR A 110 -13.58 7.69 2.24
CA TYR A 110 -12.42 8.20 3.01
C TYR A 110 -12.41 7.80 4.50
N GLY A 111 -13.57 7.86 5.19
CA GLY A 111 -13.66 7.51 6.61
C GLY A 111 -13.35 6.04 6.90
N ARG A 112 -13.70 5.14 5.97
CA ARG A 112 -13.41 3.70 6.08
C ARG A 112 -11.94 3.42 5.77
N THR A 113 -11.37 4.08 4.77
CA THR A 113 -9.94 3.98 4.44
C THR A 113 -9.06 4.46 5.60
N LYS A 114 -9.39 5.59 6.24
CA LYS A 114 -8.68 6.06 7.43
C LYS A 114 -8.81 5.11 8.62
N LYS A 115 -10.00 4.54 8.84
CA LYS A 115 -10.19 3.54 9.90
C LYS A 115 -9.34 2.30 9.64
N TYR A 116 -9.27 1.84 8.39
CA TYR A 116 -8.42 0.73 7.98
C TYR A 116 -6.96 1.02 8.28
N PHE A 117 -6.44 2.19 7.87
CA PHE A 117 -5.08 2.64 8.16
C PHE A 117 -4.71 2.48 9.64
N PHE A 118 -5.48 3.08 10.56
CA PHE A 118 -5.16 3.02 11.99
C PHE A 118 -5.30 1.60 12.58
N THR A 119 -6.25 0.81 12.07
CA THR A 119 -6.45 -0.57 12.53
C THR A 119 -5.25 -1.43 12.16
N GLU A 120 -4.84 -1.38 10.89
CA GLU A 120 -3.75 -2.20 10.36
C GLU A 120 -2.40 -1.76 10.93
N LEU A 121 -2.13 -0.45 10.95
CA LEU A 121 -0.93 0.09 11.60
C LEU A 121 -0.83 -0.35 13.07
N GLY A 122 -1.95 -0.31 13.80
CA GLY A 122 -2.03 -0.80 15.17
C GLY A 122 -1.65 -2.28 15.28
N CYS A 123 -2.22 -3.13 14.42
CA CYS A 123 -1.88 -4.56 14.36
C CYS A 123 -0.38 -4.78 14.09
N ILE A 124 0.17 -4.12 13.08
CA ILE A 124 1.59 -4.23 12.69
C ILE A 124 2.50 -3.84 13.86
N VAL A 125 2.28 -2.66 14.45
CA VAL A 125 3.10 -2.13 15.55
C VAL A 125 3.00 -3.00 16.78
N LEU A 126 1.80 -3.42 17.19
CA LEU A 126 1.60 -4.26 18.36
C LEU A 126 2.24 -5.65 18.18
N ASN A 127 2.12 -6.24 16.99
CA ASN A 127 2.78 -7.50 16.65
C ASN A 127 4.31 -7.37 16.74
N ARG A 128 4.88 -6.28 16.21
CA ARG A 128 6.31 -6.00 16.28
C ARG A 128 6.79 -5.82 17.72
N ILE A 129 6.04 -5.09 18.54
CA ILE A 129 6.33 -4.93 19.99
C ILE A 129 6.31 -6.29 20.69
N GLY A 130 5.31 -7.14 20.41
CA GLY A 130 5.23 -8.48 20.99
C GLY A 130 6.43 -9.36 20.62
N GLN A 131 6.88 -9.31 19.36
CA GLN A 131 8.10 -10.01 18.92
C GLN A 131 9.35 -9.51 19.65
N LEU A 132 9.50 -8.19 19.80
CA LEU A 132 10.63 -7.58 20.52
C LEU A 132 10.63 -7.94 22.01
N GLN A 133 9.47 -7.90 22.68
CA GLN A 133 9.33 -8.31 24.07
C GLN A 133 9.74 -9.77 24.28
N LYS A 134 9.29 -10.66 23.37
CA LYS A 134 9.69 -12.07 23.38
C LYS A 134 11.19 -12.24 23.20
N ALA A 135 11.80 -11.52 22.24
CA ALA A 135 13.24 -11.57 21.99
C ALA A 135 14.07 -11.04 23.17
N ALA A 136 13.57 -10.03 23.88
CA ALA A 136 14.22 -9.43 25.05
C ALA A 136 13.94 -10.17 26.37
N ASN A 137 13.18 -11.27 26.35
CA ASN A 137 12.72 -11.99 27.54
C ASN A 137 11.97 -11.09 28.56
N VAL A 138 11.22 -10.11 28.05
CA VAL A 138 10.37 -9.23 28.85
C VAL A 138 8.95 -9.81 28.84
N LYS A 139 8.33 -9.92 30.02
CA LYS A 139 6.92 -10.30 30.11
C LYS A 139 6.08 -9.20 29.48
N GLY A 140 5.54 -9.46 28.29
CA GLY A 140 4.77 -8.49 27.54
C GLY A 140 3.46 -8.11 28.24
N TRP A 141 3.04 -6.86 28.09
CA TRP A 141 1.73 -6.39 28.58
C TRP A 141 0.58 -6.79 27.63
N LEU A 142 0.91 -7.27 26.43
CA LEU A 142 -0.02 -7.79 25.42
C LEU A 142 -0.17 -9.32 25.50
N ALA A 143 0.56 -9.98 26.41
CA ALA A 143 0.41 -11.40 26.71
C ALA A 143 -0.46 -11.55 27.96
N SER A 144 -1.77 -11.50 27.77
CA SER A 144 -2.75 -12.10 28.68
C SER A 144 -3.10 -13.50 28.20
#